data_AF-A0A8H5Y9L0-F1
#
_entry.id   AF-A0A8H5Y9L0-F1
#
_cell.length_a   1.000
_cell.length_b   1.000
_cell.length_c   1.000
_cell.angle_alpha   90.00
_cell.angle_beta   90.00
_cell.angle_gamma   90.00
#
_symmetry.space_group_name_H-M   'P 1'
#
loop_
_entity.id
_entity.type
_entity.pdbx_description
1 polymer ?
#
loop_
_entity_poly.entity_id
_entity_poly.type
_entity_poly.pdbx_seq_one_letter_code
_entity_poly.pdbx_strand_id
1 'polypeptide(L)'
;MQNLTSDVEVVNTIQGVKSLADGIAVLNASHRNALPLLYIDIDPQSLGPNGELNLLTIMLCYGPEYRRRLYLVDVNRLANQAFSSRGYYGASLRSILDSASYQKVVFDGVHDLQLMESVSEENSGEPGGWV
;
A
#
# COMPACT_ATOMS: atom_id res chain seq x y z
N MET A 1 23.11 7.27 21.66
CA MET A 1 21.78 7.36 21.04
C MET A 1 21.98 7.53 19.55
N GLN A 2 21.71 6.50 18.74
CA GLN A 2 21.70 6.68 17.29
C GLN A 2 20.39 7.38 16.91
N ASN A 3 20.50 8.42 16.09
CA ASN A 3 19.38 9.19 15.60
C ASN A 3 18.60 8.30 14.63
N LEU A 4 17.50 7.69 15.10
CA LEU A 4 16.58 6.90 14.28
C LEU A 4 15.69 7.88 13.48
N THR A 5 16.29 8.65 12.58
CA THR A 5 15.51 9.33 11.55
C THR A 5 15.00 8.25 10.62
N SER A 6 13.73 7.87 10.76
CA SER A 6 13.03 7.11 9.74
C SER A 6 13.03 7.97 8.48
N ASP A 7 13.84 7.62 7.47
CA ASP A 7 13.78 8.32 6.19
C ASP A 7 12.36 8.15 5.64
N VAL A 8 11.65 9.27 5.52
CA VAL A 8 10.30 9.32 4.96
C VAL A 8 10.41 9.56 3.46
N GLU A 9 9.78 8.70 2.66
CA GLU A 9 9.72 8.83 1.21
C GLU A 9 8.28 9.06 0.75
N VAL A 10 8.05 10.15 0.02
CA VAL A 10 6.76 10.41 -0.63
C VAL A 10 6.75 9.73 -1.99
N VAL A 11 5.77 8.85 -2.20
CA VAL A 11 5.58 8.09 -3.43
C VAL A 11 4.37 8.66 -4.18
N ASN A 12 4.65 9.51 -5.17
CA ASN A 12 3.63 10.23 -5.93
C ASN A 12 3.80 10.07 -7.46
N THR A 13 4.56 9.05 -7.87
CA THR A 13 4.74 8.65 -9.28
C THR A 13 4.47 7.16 -9.47
N ILE A 14 4.03 6.78 -10.66
CA ILE A 14 3.84 5.38 -11.05
C ILE A 14 5.16 4.60 -10.88
N GLN A 15 6.28 5.19 -11.28
CA GLN A 15 7.59 4.54 -11.14
C GLN A 15 7.96 4.31 -9.66
N GLY A 16 7.67 5.28 -8.79
CA GLY A 16 7.87 5.14 -7.35
C GLY A 16 7.04 3.99 -6.77
N VAL A 17 5.76 3.87 -7.15
CA VAL A 17 4.90 2.75 -6.72
C VAL A 17 5.45 1.41 -7.18
N LYS A 18 5.89 1.32 -8.44
CA LYS A 18 6.51 0.10 -8.98
C LYS A 18 7.77 -0.28 -8.20
N SER A 19 8.65 0.68 -7.96
CA SER A 19 9.87 0.48 -7.19
C SER A 19 9.59 0.08 -5.72
N LEU A 20 8.57 0.66 -5.10
CA LEU A 20 8.12 0.25 -3.77
C LEU A 20 7.60 -1.19 -3.77
N ALA A 21 6.73 -1.55 -4.71
CA ALA A 21 6.20 -2.91 -4.82
C ALA A 21 7.31 -3.95 -5.05
N ASP A 22 8.29 -3.63 -5.91
CA ASP A 22 9.45 -4.50 -6.13
C ASP A 22 10.30 -4.64 -4.86
N GLY A 23 10.56 -3.54 -4.15
CA GLY A 23 11.30 -3.56 -2.89
C GLY A 23 10.63 -4.45 -1.84
N ILE A 24 9.31 -4.34 -1.69
CA ILE A 24 8.53 -5.18 -0.78
C ILE A 24 8.59 -6.65 -1.20
N ALA A 25 8.43 -6.96 -2.49
CA ALA A 25 8.46 -8.32 -3.00
C ALA A 25 9.81 -9.00 -2.77
N VAL A 26 10.91 -8.29 -3.06
CA VAL A 26 12.28 -8.76 -2.83
C VAL A 26 12.52 -9.03 -1.35
N LEU A 27 12.12 -8.09 -0.49
CA LEU A 27 12.28 -8.26 0.95
C LEU A 27 11.46 -9.43 1.45
N ASN A 28 10.18 -9.55 1.09
CA ASN A 28 9.32 -10.66 1.50
C ASN A 28 9.89 -12.03 1.13
N ALA A 29 10.47 -12.17 -0.07
CA ALA A 29 11.10 -13.42 -0.50
C ALA A 29 12.33 -13.81 0.35
N SER A 30 13.00 -12.82 0.94
CA SER A 30 14.18 -13.01 1.81
C SER A 30 13.86 -12.92 3.31
N HIS A 31 12.65 -12.50 3.66
CA HIS A 31 12.27 -12.15 5.03
C HIS A 31 12.10 -13.41 5.86
N ARG A 32 12.92 -13.54 6.91
CA ARG A 32 12.87 -14.63 7.88
C ARG A 32 12.68 -14.11 9.31
N ASN A 33 12.06 -12.94 9.45
CA ASN A 33 11.93 -12.30 10.75
C ASN A 33 10.65 -12.76 11.46
N ALA A 34 10.66 -12.71 12.79
CA ALA A 34 9.50 -12.98 13.63
C ALA A 34 8.45 -11.85 13.61
N LEU A 35 8.77 -10.71 13.00
CA LEU A 35 7.89 -9.54 12.94
C LEU A 35 7.33 -9.32 11.53
N PRO A 36 6.10 -8.78 11.43
CA PRO A 36 5.51 -8.32 10.18
C PRO A 36 6.48 -7.44 9.38
N LEU A 37 6.51 -7.69 8.06
CA LEU A 37 7.29 -6.88 7.14
C LEU A 37 6.65 -5.49 6.95
N LEU A 38 5.31 -5.45 6.96
CA LEU A 38 4.54 -4.26 6.65
C LEU A 38 3.69 -3.83 7.85
N TYR A 39 3.73 -2.55 8.16
CA TYR A 39 2.81 -1.88 9.05
C TYR A 39 2.13 -0.79 8.23
N ILE A 40 0.81 -0.92 8.10
CA ILE A 40 0.02 -0.12 7.17
C ILE A 40 -0.99 0.66 7.98
N ASP A 41 -1.09 1.94 7.67
CA ASP A 41 -2.08 2.83 8.23
C ASP A 41 -2.85 3.49 7.08
N ILE A 42 -4.17 3.45 7.21
CA ILE A 42 -5.13 4.00 6.26
C ILE A 42 -5.87 5.08 7.05
N ASP A 43 -5.42 6.32 6.98
CA ASP A 43 -6.00 7.38 7.80
C ASP A 43 -7.37 7.79 7.20
N PRO A 44 -8.50 7.61 7.90
CA PRO A 44 -9.81 8.05 7.42
C PRO A 44 -9.97 9.58 7.39
N GLN A 45 -9.07 10.36 8.00
CA GLN A 45 -8.98 11.81 7.79
C GLN A 45 -8.16 12.17 6.54
N SER A 46 -7.38 11.22 6.03
CA SER A 46 -6.84 11.29 4.68
C SER A 46 -7.90 10.89 3.65
N LEU A 47 -9.19 11.05 3.91
CA LEU A 47 -10.19 10.95 2.86
C LEU A 47 -10.34 12.33 2.18
N GLY A 48 -10.34 12.35 0.85
CA GLY A 48 -10.67 13.54 0.08
C GLY A 48 -12.11 14.01 0.37
N PRO A 49 -12.55 15.16 -0.18
CA PRO A 49 -13.89 15.71 0.06
C PRO A 49 -15.06 14.75 -0.20
N ASN A 50 -14.82 13.67 -0.95
CA ASN A 50 -15.80 12.66 -1.34
C ASN A 50 -15.66 11.32 -0.59
N GLY A 51 -14.76 11.19 0.40
CA GLY A 51 -14.54 9.91 1.08
C GLY A 51 -13.51 9.00 0.39
N GLU A 52 -12.71 9.52 -0.54
CA GLU A 52 -11.69 8.75 -1.28
C GLU A 52 -10.35 8.75 -0.55
N LEU A 53 -9.66 7.60 -0.46
CA LEU A 53 -8.33 7.53 0.15
C LEU A 53 -7.33 8.47 -0.54
N ASN A 54 -6.77 9.38 0.24
CA ASN A 54 -5.87 10.44 -0.20
C ASN A 54 -4.41 10.06 0.05
N LEU A 55 -4.15 9.37 1.18
CA LEU A 55 -2.81 8.96 1.56
C LEU A 55 -2.80 7.53 2.13
N LEU A 56 -1.85 6.71 1.68
CA LEU A 56 -1.57 5.41 2.28
C LEU A 56 -0.20 5.43 2.94
N THR A 57 -0.16 5.14 4.24
CA THR A 57 1.08 5.11 5.00
C THR A 57 1.57 3.67 5.12
N ILE A 58 2.80 3.40 4.68
CA ILE A 58 3.42 2.08 4.75
C ILE A 58 4.77 2.21 5.46
N MET A 59 4.89 1.60 6.64
CA MET A 59 6.18 1.39 7.28
C MET A 59 6.69 -0.02 6.96
N LEU A 60 7.88 -0.05 6.35
CA LEU A 60 8.60 -1.27 5.99
C LEU A 60 9.64 -1.59 7.06
N CYS A 61 9.54 -2.78 7.65
CA CYS A 61 10.40 -3.26 8.72
C CYS A 61 11.24 -4.45 8.24
N TYR A 62 12.55 -4.28 8.10
CA TYR A 62 13.41 -5.27 7.44
C TYR A 62 14.80 -5.43 8.05
N GLY A 63 15.43 -6.56 7.71
CA GLY A 63 16.78 -6.91 8.15
C GLY A 63 16.83 -7.36 9.62
N PRO A 64 18.01 -7.84 10.06
CA PRO A 64 18.21 -8.32 11.43
C PRO A 64 18.24 -7.19 12.47
N GLU A 65 18.53 -5.96 12.05
CA GLU A 65 18.58 -4.77 12.93
C GLU A 65 17.24 -4.01 12.99
N TYR A 66 16.16 -4.56 12.46
CA TYR A 66 14.83 -3.94 12.46
C TYR A 66 14.85 -2.52 11.89
N ARG A 67 15.47 -2.38 10.71
CA ARG A 67 15.47 -1.12 9.97
C ARG A 67 14.04 -0.77 9.58
N ARG A 68 13.71 0.51 9.70
CA ARG A 68 12.39 1.06 9.42
C ARG A 68 12.50 2.11 8.33
N ARG A 69 11.63 2.02 7.34
CA ARG A 69 11.47 3.06 6.31
C ARG A 69 10.01 3.37 6.12
N LEU A 70 9.66 4.65 6.10
CA LEU A 70 8.28 5.10 6.00
C LEU A 70 8.02 5.59 4.58
N TYR A 71 6.95 5.09 3.97
CA TYR A 71 6.47 5.50 2.67
C TYR A 71 5.09 6.14 2.81
N LEU A 72 4.95 7.33 2.24
CA LEU A 72 3.69 8.05 2.13
C LEU A 72 3.26 8.01 0.67
N VAL A 73 2.30 7.13 0.34
CA VAL A 73 1.82 6.96 -1.03
C VAL A 73 0.66 7.92 -1.26
N ASP A 74 0.84 8.84 -2.22
CA ASP A 74 -0.18 9.81 -2.63
C ASP A 74 -1.23 9.12 -3.51
N VAL A 75 -2.25 8.58 -2.86
CA VAL A 75 -3.32 7.80 -3.53
C VAL A 75 -4.23 8.73 -4.32
N ASN A 76 -4.47 9.96 -3.87
CA ASN A 76 -5.32 10.90 -4.60
C ASN A 76 -4.74 11.24 -5.98
N ARG A 77 -3.43 11.53 -6.05
CA ARG A 77 -2.78 11.84 -7.32
C ARG A 77 -2.68 10.62 -8.24
N LEU A 78 -2.40 9.45 -7.68
CA LEU A 78 -2.13 8.24 -8.44
C LEU A 78 -3.41 7.43 -8.77
N ALA A 79 -4.50 7.68 -8.05
CA ALA A 79 -5.76 6.97 -8.12
C ALA A 79 -5.55 5.45 -8.14
N ASN A 80 -6.26 4.74 -9.02
CA ASN A 80 -6.12 3.29 -9.20
C ASN A 80 -4.68 2.84 -9.53
N GLN A 81 -3.83 3.72 -10.07
CA GLN A 81 -2.44 3.36 -10.41
C GLN A 81 -1.56 3.16 -9.17
N ALA A 82 -1.95 3.71 -8.01
CA ALA A 82 -1.29 3.39 -6.74
C ALA A 82 -1.35 1.89 -6.41
N PHE A 83 -2.45 1.23 -6.77
CA PHE A 83 -2.73 -0.15 -6.39
C PHE A 83 -2.48 -1.16 -7.52
N SER A 84 -2.73 -0.75 -8.77
CA SER A 84 -2.67 -1.64 -9.94
C SER A 84 -1.31 -1.68 -10.64
N SER A 85 -0.44 -0.68 -10.44
CA SER A 85 0.87 -0.63 -11.08
C SER A 85 1.77 -1.79 -10.63
N ARG A 86 2.13 -2.66 -11.57
CA ARG A 86 3.04 -3.78 -11.32
C ARG A 86 4.49 -3.36 -11.49
N GLY A 87 5.30 -3.72 -10.51
CA GLY A 87 6.76 -3.67 -10.59
C GLY A 87 7.34 -4.75 -11.52
N TYR A 88 8.66 -4.76 -11.64
CA TYR A 88 9.43 -5.73 -12.41
C TYR A 88 9.14 -7.17 -12.00
N TYR A 89 8.96 -7.44 -10.70
CA TYR A 89 8.66 -8.78 -10.18
C TYR A 89 7.17 -9.16 -10.30
N GLY A 90 6.37 -8.35 -10.99
CA GLY A 90 4.96 -8.62 -11.27
C GLY A 90 4.01 -8.31 -10.10
N ALA A 91 4.53 -7.96 -8.93
CA ALA A 91 3.73 -7.53 -7.78
C ALA A 91 3.26 -6.08 -7.94
N SER A 92 2.04 -5.79 -7.49
CA SER A 92 1.51 -4.45 -7.24
C SER A 92 1.15 -4.29 -5.77
N LEU A 93 0.94 -3.05 -5.29
CA LEU A 93 0.48 -2.83 -3.92
C LEU A 93 -0.84 -3.58 -3.63
N ARG A 94 -1.79 -3.63 -4.56
CA ARG A 94 -3.02 -4.45 -4.42
C ARG A 94 -2.69 -5.91 -4.15
N SER A 95 -1.91 -6.55 -5.00
CA SER A 95 -1.56 -7.98 -4.83
C SER A 95 -0.82 -8.25 -3.52
N ILE A 96 -0.03 -7.28 -3.03
CA ILE A 96 0.67 -7.36 -1.75
C ILE A 96 -0.31 -7.25 -0.59
N LEU A 97 -1.28 -6.33 -0.65
CA LEU A 97 -2.30 -6.11 0.37
C LEU A 97 -3.33 -7.25 0.44
N ASP A 98 -3.65 -7.88 -0.68
CA ASP A 98 -4.62 -8.99 -0.74
C ASP A 98 -3.99 -10.35 -0.35
N SER A 99 -2.67 -10.49 -0.47
CA SER A 99 -2.01 -11.79 -0.31
C SER A 99 -1.61 -12.11 1.13
N ALA A 100 -2.06 -13.25 1.66
CA ALA A 100 -1.68 -13.74 2.98
C ALA A 100 -0.19 -14.14 3.11
N SER A 101 0.56 -14.22 2.00
CA SER A 101 1.99 -14.54 2.04
C SER A 101 2.87 -13.35 2.47
N TYR A 102 2.30 -12.15 2.55
CA TYR A 102 2.96 -10.97 3.10
C TYR A 102 2.49 -10.75 4.53
N GLN A 103 3.40 -10.89 5.49
CA GLN A 103 3.08 -10.58 6.88
C GLN A 103 2.93 -9.09 7.07
N LYS A 104 1.72 -8.68 7.45
CA LYS A 104 1.34 -7.28 7.57
C LYS A 104 0.41 -7.05 8.75
N VAL A 105 0.49 -5.85 9.30
CA VAL A 105 -0.43 -5.31 10.29
C VAL A 105 -1.08 -4.09 9.68
N VAL A 106 -2.40 -4.02 9.71
CA VAL A 106 -3.18 -2.85 9.30
C VAL A 106 -3.80 -2.26 10.56
N PHE A 107 -3.58 -0.97 10.81
CA PHE A 107 -4.21 -0.23 11.90
C PHE A 107 -5.52 0.41 11.42
N ASP A 108 -6.50 0.57 12.32
CA ASP A 108 -7.84 1.15 12.10
C ASP A 108 -8.80 0.47 11.07
N GLY A 109 -8.40 -0.67 10.50
CA GLY A 109 -9.07 -1.31 9.35
C GLY A 109 -10.47 -1.96 9.51
N VAL A 110 -11.19 -1.84 10.63
CA VAL A 110 -12.55 -2.43 10.75
C VAL A 110 -13.61 -1.58 10.03
N HIS A 111 -13.38 -0.27 9.85
CA HIS A 111 -14.20 0.58 8.97
C HIS A 111 -13.69 0.63 7.51
N ASP A 112 -12.40 0.35 7.26
CA ASP A 112 -11.77 0.58 5.94
C ASP A 112 -11.79 -0.61 4.98
N LEU A 113 -12.01 -1.85 5.46
CA LEU A 113 -12.18 -3.00 4.55
C LEU A 113 -13.41 -2.82 3.64
N GLN A 114 -14.48 -2.20 4.14
CA GLN A 114 -15.69 -1.89 3.35
C GLN A 114 -15.43 -0.84 2.26
N LEU A 115 -14.48 0.07 2.45
CA LEU A 115 -14.08 1.05 1.44
C LEU A 115 -13.25 0.42 0.31
N MET A 116 -12.43 -0.59 0.61
CA MET A 116 -11.73 -1.34 -0.44
C MET A 116 -12.66 -2.19 -1.30
N GLU A 117 -13.75 -2.70 -0.72
CA GLU A 117 -14.80 -3.42 -1.44
C GLU A 117 -15.61 -2.48 -2.35
N SER A 118 -16.00 -1.29 -1.89
CA SER A 118 -16.79 -0.34 -2.69
C SER A 118 -16.04 0.24 -3.89
N VAL A 119 -14.73 0.51 -3.77
CA VAL A 119 -13.86 0.96 -4.89
C VAL A 119 -13.67 -0.14 -5.95
N SER A 120 -13.89 -1.41 -5.58
CA SER A 120 -13.84 -2.53 -6.52
C SER A 120 -15.13 -2.69 -7.33
N GLU A 121 -16.29 -2.33 -6.76
CA GLU A 121 -17.59 -2.39 -7.43
C GLU A 121 -17.82 -1.22 -8.41
N GLU A 122 -17.28 -0.02 -8.12
CA GLU A 122 -17.45 1.15 -9.00
C GLU A 122 -16.68 1.03 -10.33
N ASN A 123 -15.72 0.10 -10.43
CA ASN A 123 -14.93 -0.18 -11.63
C ASN A 123 -15.46 -1.35 -12.49
N SER A 124 -16.59 -1.98 -12.13
CA SER A 124 -17.21 -3.04 -12.95
C SER A 124 -18.34 -2.53 -13.86
N GLY A 125 -18.36 -1.24 -14.19
CA GLY A 125 -19.32 -0.67 -15.14
C GLY A 125 -19.20 -1.29 -16.54
N GLU A 126 -20.03 -2.28 -16.83
CA GLU A 126 -20.31 -2.71 -18.21
C GLU A 126 -21.16 -1.65 -18.94
N PRO A 127 -20.92 -1.42 -20.25
CA PRO A 127 -21.71 -0.49 -21.04
C PRO A 127 -22.92 -1.19 -21.65
N GLY A 128 -24.12 -0.65 -21.37
CA GLY A 128 -25.21 -0.60 -22.34
C GLY A 128 -26.28 -1.68 -22.28
N GLY A 129 -27.54 -1.24 -22.38
CA GLY A 129 -28.67 -2.09 -22.69
C GLY A 129 -30.02 -1.47 -22.31
N TRP A 130 -30.49 -0.48 -23.06
CA TRP A 130 -31.93 -0.16 -23.08
C TRP A 130 -32.67 -1.29 -23.79
N VAL A 131 -33.42 -2.11 -23.06
CA VAL A 131 -34.77 -2.60 -23.44
C VAL A 131 -35.54 -2.96 -22.17
#